data_AF-A0A2N2RJJ8-F1
#
_entry.id   AF-A0A2N2RJJ8-F1
#
_cell.length_a   1.000
_cell.length_b   1.000
_cell.length_c   1.000
_cell.angle_alpha   90.00
_cell.angle_beta   90.00
_cell.angle_gamma   90.00
#
_symmetry.space_group_name_H-M   'P 1'
#
loop_
_entity.id
_entity.type
_entity.pdbx_description
1 polymer ?
#
loop_
_entity_poly.entity_id
_entity_poly.type
_entity_poly.pdbx_seq_one_letter_code
_entity_poly.pdbx_strand_id
1 'polypeptide(L)'
;MNLRSLPALLLALLVPFCACAGDERLAYTCDNGNRIDISFSADISGRPQATLHFADDAVVLPQVPAASGALYRSGDIRLATKGDDAILEDGKGNLRRCSRGAVAPVMPQAAAQPAAASSFIDIAGTVRYLARVALPPNAILKIRIQSGRRTLADQRYELNGAQVPIAFNATVDRDLMGKKANATVSARIEAGGKLLFASAKPAPAIKNGQPVAIDLILKPANRGPAR
;
A
#
# COMPACT_ATOMS: atom_id res chain seq x y z
N MET A 1 33.89 -52.53 45.14
CA MET A 1 32.47 -52.17 45.29
C MET A 1 32.27 -50.68 45.04
N ASN A 2 31.65 -50.37 43.90
CA ASN A 2 30.90 -49.18 43.46
C ASN A 2 31.16 -47.79 44.09
N LEU A 3 31.87 -46.94 43.34
CA LEU A 3 31.82 -45.48 43.39
C LEU A 3 30.43 -45.00 42.90
N ARG A 4 29.73 -44.17 43.68
CA ARG A 4 28.48 -43.51 43.27
C ARG A 4 28.74 -42.05 42.89
N SER A 5 28.49 -41.75 41.63
CA SER A 5 28.53 -40.41 41.02
C SER A 5 27.15 -39.74 41.00
N LEU A 6 27.14 -38.42 41.22
CA LEU A 6 26.16 -37.39 40.77
C LEU A 6 24.74 -37.39 41.40
N PRO A 7 24.17 -36.18 41.66
CA PRO A 7 23.51 -35.40 40.61
C PRO A 7 23.99 -33.93 40.59
N ALA A 8 24.40 -33.38 39.44
CA ALA A 8 23.55 -32.84 38.38
C ALA A 8 22.69 -31.65 38.85
N LEU A 9 23.35 -30.49 38.92
CA LEU A 9 22.77 -29.16 39.04
C LEU A 9 21.99 -28.85 37.74
N LEU A 10 20.68 -29.14 37.68
CA LEU A 10 19.83 -28.70 36.58
C LEU A 10 19.17 -27.36 36.95
N LEU A 11 19.80 -26.29 36.51
CA LEU A 11 19.25 -24.94 36.51
C LEU A 11 18.09 -24.90 35.49
N ALA A 12 16.85 -24.99 35.96
CA ALA A 12 15.67 -24.81 35.12
C ALA A 12 15.58 -23.34 34.67
N LEU A 13 16.05 -23.06 33.46
CA LEU A 13 15.82 -21.81 32.74
C LEU A 13 14.32 -21.65 32.46
N LEU A 14 13.65 -20.86 33.30
CA LEU A 14 12.37 -20.24 33.00
C LEU A 14 12.57 -19.27 31.83
N VAL A 15 12.25 -19.72 30.62
CA VAL A 15 12.10 -18.86 29.45
C VAL A 15 10.66 -18.33 29.47
N PRO A 16 10.41 -17.04 29.72
CA PRO A 16 9.11 -16.46 29.48
C PRO A 16 8.89 -16.47 27.97
N PHE A 17 7.98 -17.32 27.50
CA PHE A 17 7.36 -17.21 26.18
C PHE A 17 6.59 -15.88 26.16
N CYS A 18 7.26 -14.78 25.81
CA CYS A 18 6.59 -13.61 25.26
C CYS A 18 5.98 -14.04 23.92
N ALA A 19 4.75 -14.55 23.98
CA ALA A 19 3.87 -14.63 22.84
C ALA A 19 3.56 -13.19 22.43
N CYS A 20 4.38 -12.62 21.55
CA CYS A 20 3.99 -11.46 20.77
C CYS A 20 2.77 -11.91 19.94
N ALA A 21 1.55 -11.66 20.45
CA ALA A 21 0.33 -11.75 19.68
C ALA A 21 0.40 -10.62 18.63
N GLY A 22 1.15 -10.88 17.56
CA GLY A 22 1.09 -10.09 16.36
C GLY A 22 -0.35 -10.14 15.89
N ASP A 23 -0.91 -8.96 15.67
CA ASP A 23 -2.22 -8.72 15.07
C ASP A 23 -2.29 -9.49 13.73
N GLU A 24 -2.72 -10.76 13.79
CA GLU A 24 -2.72 -11.65 12.64
C GLU A 24 -3.80 -11.16 11.69
N ARG A 25 -3.36 -10.63 10.54
CA ARG A 25 -4.24 -10.15 9.49
C ARG A 25 -4.73 -11.35 8.69
N LEU A 26 -5.99 -11.68 8.87
CA LEU A 26 -6.69 -12.72 8.14
C LEU A 26 -7.22 -12.14 6.84
N ALA A 27 -6.81 -12.72 5.72
CA ALA A 27 -7.26 -12.30 4.40
C ALA A 27 -8.62 -12.92 4.06
N TYR A 28 -9.57 -12.07 3.68
CA TYR A 28 -10.89 -12.46 3.21
C TYR A 28 -11.10 -12.02 1.76
N THR A 29 -11.70 -12.90 0.96
CA THR A 29 -12.10 -12.59 -0.42
C THR A 29 -13.61 -12.50 -0.47
N CYS A 30 -14.13 -11.36 -0.93
CA CYS A 30 -15.56 -11.11 -1.04
C CYS A 30 -16.13 -11.54 -2.40
N ASP A 31 -17.44 -11.76 -2.47
CA ASP A 31 -18.17 -12.20 -3.67
C ASP A 31 -17.97 -11.30 -4.90
N ASN A 32 -17.71 -10.01 -4.68
CA ASN A 32 -17.44 -9.03 -5.72
C ASN A 32 -15.98 -8.99 -6.19
N GLY A 33 -15.15 -9.93 -5.73
CA GLY A 33 -13.71 -10.00 -6.04
C GLY A 33 -12.84 -9.06 -5.22
N ASN A 34 -13.41 -8.23 -4.33
CA ASN A 34 -12.63 -7.38 -3.44
C ASN A 34 -11.99 -8.19 -2.32
N ARG A 35 -10.76 -7.83 -1.94
CA ARG A 35 -10.02 -8.46 -0.84
C ARG A 35 -9.94 -7.50 0.33
N ILE A 36 -10.19 -8.01 1.53
CA ILE A 36 -10.07 -7.24 2.78
C ILE A 36 -9.21 -8.04 3.76
N ASP A 37 -8.41 -7.34 4.54
CA ASP A 37 -7.65 -7.94 5.63
C ASP A 37 -8.32 -7.55 6.96
N ILE A 38 -8.55 -8.54 7.81
CA ILE A 38 -9.20 -8.35 9.11
C ILE A 38 -8.26 -8.84 10.19
N SER A 39 -7.97 -7.98 11.17
CA SER A 39 -7.28 -8.42 12.37
C SER A 39 -8.21 -8.40 13.58
N PHE A 40 -8.06 -9.39 14.44
CA PHE A 40 -8.85 -9.50 15.66
C PHE A 40 -7.92 -9.28 16.86
N SER A 41 -8.25 -8.28 17.66
CA SER A 41 -7.48 -7.91 18.84
C SER A 41 -8.43 -7.59 20.01
N ALA A 42 -7.87 -7.24 21.15
CA ALA A 42 -8.63 -6.71 22.27
C ALA A 42 -8.21 -5.26 22.55
N ASP A 43 -9.16 -4.44 22.99
CA ASP A 43 -8.85 -3.09 23.46
C ASP A 43 -8.13 -3.11 24.83
N ILE A 44 -7.80 -1.93 25.36
CA ILE A 44 -7.10 -1.80 26.66
C ILE A 44 -7.89 -2.39 27.84
N SER A 45 -9.20 -2.55 27.68
CA SER A 45 -10.11 -3.14 28.68
C SER A 45 -10.29 -4.64 28.48
N GLY A 46 -9.59 -5.24 27.49
CA GLY A 46 -9.72 -6.64 27.13
C GLY A 46 -10.97 -6.95 26.31
N ARG A 47 -11.68 -5.95 25.76
CA ARG A 47 -12.87 -6.22 24.92
C ARG A 47 -12.43 -6.55 23.51
N PRO A 48 -12.96 -7.64 22.92
CA PRO A 48 -12.62 -8.01 21.56
C PRO A 48 -13.09 -6.96 20.55
N GLN A 49 -12.26 -6.72 19.54
CA GLN A 49 -12.48 -5.80 18.43
C GLN A 49 -11.92 -6.40 17.15
N ALA A 50 -12.53 -6.05 16.03
CA ALA A 50 -12.04 -6.36 14.69
C ALA A 50 -11.57 -5.08 14.02
N THR A 51 -10.36 -5.08 13.47
CA THR A 51 -9.87 -3.97 12.64
C THR A 51 -9.95 -4.39 11.19
N LEU A 52 -10.78 -3.69 10.42
CA LEU A 52 -10.82 -3.81 8.97
C LEU A 52 -9.71 -2.96 8.37
N HIS A 53 -8.78 -3.58 7.66
CA HIS A 53 -7.71 -2.88 6.93
C HIS A 53 -8.13 -2.77 5.46
N PHE A 54 -8.28 -1.53 5.00
CA PHE A 54 -8.45 -1.15 3.60
C PHE A 54 -7.14 -0.57 3.06
N ALA A 55 -7.05 -0.32 1.76
CA ALA A 55 -5.81 0.12 1.10
C ALA A 55 -5.15 1.34 1.78
N ASP A 56 -5.97 2.30 2.25
CA ASP A 56 -5.50 3.55 2.86
C ASP A 56 -6.10 3.83 4.25
N ASP A 57 -7.07 3.03 4.69
CA ASP A 57 -7.85 3.28 5.91
C ASP A 57 -7.93 2.03 6.80
N ALA A 58 -8.01 2.24 8.11
CA ALA A 58 -8.30 1.18 9.07
C ALA A 58 -9.52 1.55 9.91
N VAL A 59 -10.50 0.65 9.97
CA VAL A 59 -11.72 0.85 10.76
C VAL A 59 -11.77 -0.16 11.89
N VAL A 60 -11.77 0.36 13.12
CA VAL A 60 -11.90 -0.45 14.33
C VAL A 60 -13.38 -0.66 14.65
N LEU A 61 -13.78 -1.92 14.75
CA LEU A 61 -15.12 -2.37 15.05
C LEU A 61 -15.13 -3.10 16.40
N PRO A 62 -15.68 -2.49 17.46
CA PRO A 62 -15.92 -3.19 18.72
C PRO A 62 -16.86 -4.37 18.53
N GLN A 63 -16.61 -5.48 19.25
CA GLN A 63 -17.54 -6.60 19.27
C GLN A 63 -18.83 -6.23 20.00
N VAL A 64 -19.97 -6.58 19.42
CA VAL A 64 -21.30 -6.41 19.97
C VAL A 64 -21.98 -7.78 20.18
N PRO A 65 -22.99 -7.87 21.06
CA PRO A 65 -23.74 -9.11 21.25
C PRO A 65 -24.36 -9.63 19.96
N ALA A 66 -24.24 -10.94 19.73
CA ALA A 66 -24.77 -11.64 18.56
C ALA A 66 -25.42 -12.96 18.96
N ALA A 67 -26.47 -13.37 18.24
CA ALA A 67 -27.13 -14.65 18.46
C ALA A 67 -26.32 -15.85 17.94
N SER A 68 -25.49 -15.65 16.91
CA SER A 68 -24.63 -16.69 16.32
C SER A 68 -23.40 -16.06 15.69
N GLY A 69 -22.23 -16.66 15.93
CA GLY A 69 -20.94 -16.11 15.47
C GLY A 69 -20.50 -14.89 16.29
N ALA A 70 -19.53 -14.15 15.77
CA ALA A 70 -19.12 -12.87 16.33
C ALA A 70 -19.66 -11.73 15.45
N LEU A 71 -20.14 -10.66 16.07
CA LEU A 71 -20.60 -9.46 15.38
C LEU A 71 -19.78 -8.29 15.88
N TYR A 72 -19.27 -7.49 14.96
CA TYR A 72 -18.52 -6.28 15.22
C TYR A 72 -19.23 -5.12 14.52
N ARG A 73 -19.33 -3.98 15.20
CA ARG A 73 -20.06 -2.83 14.66
C ARG A 73 -19.48 -1.52 15.14
N SER A 74 -19.36 -0.57 14.22
CA SER A 74 -19.08 0.84 14.52
C SER A 74 -19.88 1.71 13.55
N GLY A 75 -20.79 2.52 14.08
CA GLY A 75 -21.74 3.29 13.28
C GLY A 75 -22.58 2.40 12.33
N ASP A 76 -22.47 2.70 11.04
CA ASP A 76 -23.18 2.01 9.96
C ASP A 76 -22.40 0.81 9.40
N ILE A 77 -21.14 0.61 9.80
CA ILE A 77 -20.33 -0.52 9.35
C ILE A 77 -20.56 -1.71 10.28
N ARG A 78 -20.87 -2.87 9.70
CA ARG A 78 -21.12 -4.12 10.43
C ARG A 78 -20.34 -5.26 9.81
N LEU A 79 -19.64 -6.01 10.66
CA LEU A 79 -18.94 -7.23 10.29
C LEU A 79 -19.49 -8.38 11.13
N ALA A 80 -20.12 -9.36 10.50
CA ALA A 80 -20.50 -10.62 11.14
C ALA A 80 -19.55 -11.72 10.69
N THR A 81 -18.96 -12.48 11.61
CA THR A 81 -18.07 -13.60 11.30
C THR A 81 -18.62 -14.90 11.88
N LYS A 82 -18.50 -15.98 11.11
CA LYS A 82 -18.90 -17.33 11.52
C LYS A 82 -17.94 -18.35 10.91
N GLY A 83 -16.99 -18.83 11.73
CA GLY A 83 -15.93 -19.70 11.24
C GLY A 83 -15.05 -18.98 10.22
N ASP A 84 -14.93 -19.55 9.03
CA ASP A 84 -14.19 -18.95 7.91
C ASP A 84 -15.02 -17.93 7.12
N ASP A 85 -16.32 -17.84 7.34
CA ASP A 85 -17.19 -16.90 6.62
C ASP A 85 -17.31 -15.57 7.36
N ALA A 86 -17.43 -14.49 6.58
CA ALA A 86 -17.69 -13.14 7.04
C ALA A 86 -18.74 -12.46 6.16
N ILE A 87 -19.55 -11.60 6.77
CA ILE A 87 -20.50 -10.72 6.09
C ILE A 87 -20.15 -9.30 6.47
N LEU A 88 -19.82 -8.47 5.48
CA LEU A 88 -19.46 -7.06 5.66
C LEU A 88 -20.53 -6.15 5.05
N GLU A 89 -21.06 -5.26 5.88
CA GLU A 89 -21.92 -4.14 5.49
C GLU A 89 -21.13 -2.85 5.64
N ASP A 90 -21.01 -2.06 4.58
CA ASP A 90 -20.12 -0.88 4.51
C ASP A 90 -20.79 0.46 4.84
N GLY A 91 -21.98 0.43 5.46
CA GLY A 91 -22.77 1.61 5.79
C GLY A 91 -23.40 2.33 4.59
N LYS A 92 -23.06 1.94 3.34
CA LYS A 92 -23.70 2.45 2.11
C LYS A 92 -24.81 1.51 1.62
N GLY A 93 -25.20 0.54 2.44
CA GLY A 93 -26.17 -0.50 2.11
C GLY A 93 -25.59 -1.66 1.28
N ASN A 94 -24.28 -1.69 1.02
CA ASN A 94 -23.69 -2.82 0.30
C ASN A 94 -23.32 -3.92 1.29
N LEU A 95 -23.97 -5.08 1.13
CA LEU A 95 -23.68 -6.28 1.90
C LEU A 95 -22.84 -7.23 1.04
N ARG A 96 -21.70 -7.67 1.57
CA ARG A 96 -20.75 -8.54 0.90
C ARG A 96 -20.52 -9.79 1.74
N ARG A 97 -20.51 -10.95 1.08
CA ARG A 97 -20.10 -12.22 1.67
C ARG A 97 -18.65 -12.44 1.35
N CYS A 98 -17.83 -12.57 2.39
CA CYS A 98 -16.41 -12.79 2.27
C CYS A 98 -16.06 -14.10 2.94
N SER A 99 -15.21 -14.90 2.31
CA SER A 99 -14.69 -16.12 2.91
C SER A 99 -13.21 -15.97 3.18
N ARG A 100 -12.75 -16.50 4.30
CA ARG A 100 -11.35 -16.54 4.68
C ARG A 100 -10.64 -17.41 3.67
N GLY A 101 -9.80 -16.79 2.84
CA GLY A 101 -8.90 -17.56 2.00
C GLY A 101 -7.96 -18.33 2.93
N ALA A 102 -7.65 -19.58 2.61
CA ALA A 102 -6.59 -20.29 3.33
C ALA A 102 -5.37 -19.37 3.35
N VAL A 103 -4.90 -19.06 4.55
CA VAL A 103 -3.60 -18.42 4.76
C VAL A 103 -2.62 -19.23 3.93
N ALA A 104 -2.04 -18.64 2.89
CA ALA A 104 -0.87 -19.26 2.28
C ALA A 104 0.14 -19.42 3.43
N PRO A 105 0.57 -20.64 3.78
CA PRO A 105 1.50 -20.81 4.88
C PRO A 105 2.71 -19.91 4.63
N VAL A 106 3.17 -19.21 5.66
CA VAL A 106 4.51 -18.63 5.67
C VAL A 106 5.51 -19.80 5.58
N MET A 107 5.78 -20.26 4.36
CA MET A 107 6.80 -21.27 4.09
C MET A 107 8.16 -20.56 4.03
N PRO A 108 9.20 -21.09 4.71
CA PRO A 108 10.58 -20.71 4.44
C PRO A 108 10.86 -20.96 2.95
N GLN A 109 11.52 -20.00 2.32
CA GLN A 109 11.79 -19.91 0.88
C GLN A 109 12.19 -21.27 0.23
N ALA A 110 11.41 -21.75 -0.75
CA ALA A 110 11.90 -22.37 -2.00
C ALA A 110 10.78 -22.74 -2.99
N ALA A 111 10.91 -22.19 -4.21
CA ALA A 111 10.34 -22.60 -5.50
C ALA A 111 8.81 -22.54 -5.72
N ALA A 112 8.26 -21.31 -5.80
CA ALA A 112 7.04 -21.04 -6.55
C ALA A 112 7.35 -20.98 -8.06
N GLN A 113 6.60 -21.72 -8.88
CA GLN A 113 6.37 -21.27 -10.26
C GLN A 113 5.51 -20.00 -10.17
N PRO A 114 5.82 -18.94 -10.97
CA PRO A 114 5.33 -17.62 -10.69
C PRO A 114 3.82 -17.55 -10.92
N ALA A 115 3.04 -17.40 -9.83
CA ALA A 115 1.97 -16.43 -9.87
C ALA A 115 2.62 -15.17 -10.43
N ALA A 116 2.10 -14.62 -11.54
CA ALA A 116 2.61 -13.38 -12.10
C ALA A 116 2.71 -12.40 -10.94
N ALA A 117 3.95 -12.21 -10.47
CA ALA A 117 4.24 -11.29 -9.40
C ALA A 117 3.85 -9.99 -10.04
N SER A 118 2.69 -9.45 -9.67
CA SER A 118 2.29 -8.14 -10.10
C SER A 118 3.37 -7.23 -9.53
N SER A 119 4.36 -6.97 -10.36
CA SER A 119 5.70 -6.64 -9.91
C SER A 119 5.76 -5.14 -9.73
N PHE A 120 4.86 -4.63 -8.90
CA PHE A 120 4.70 -3.22 -8.71
C PHE A 120 5.95 -2.63 -8.04
N ILE A 121 6.38 -1.47 -8.53
CA ILE A 121 7.46 -0.67 -7.96
C ILE A 121 6.89 0.71 -7.67
N ASP A 122 7.13 1.20 -6.47
CA ASP A 122 6.87 2.59 -6.14
C ASP A 122 8.03 3.47 -6.56
N ILE A 123 7.72 4.45 -7.38
CA ILE A 123 8.63 5.50 -7.83
C ILE A 123 8.25 6.77 -7.06
N ALA A 124 9.09 7.15 -6.12
CA ALA A 124 8.94 8.37 -5.35
C ALA A 124 9.93 9.44 -5.81
N GLY A 125 9.51 10.71 -5.74
CA GLY A 125 10.37 11.82 -6.11
C GLY A 125 9.82 13.16 -5.66
N THR A 126 10.58 14.19 -5.97
CA THR A 126 10.22 15.57 -5.70
C THR A 126 10.26 16.38 -6.99
N VAL A 127 9.32 17.31 -7.13
CA VAL A 127 9.23 18.24 -8.26
C VAL A 127 9.42 19.66 -7.73
N ARG A 128 10.35 20.40 -8.34
CA ARG A 128 10.63 21.80 -8.04
C ARG A 128 10.88 22.60 -9.31
N TYR A 129 10.84 23.92 -9.23
CA TYR A 129 11.28 24.82 -10.31
C TYR A 129 12.06 25.99 -9.72
N LEU A 130 12.86 26.66 -10.55
CA LEU A 130 13.74 27.75 -10.11
C LEU A 130 13.13 29.15 -10.26
N ALA A 131 12.01 29.27 -10.97
CA ALA A 131 11.31 30.54 -11.14
C ALA A 131 10.76 31.05 -9.79
N ARG A 132 10.83 32.37 -9.54
CA ARG A 132 10.28 33.01 -8.33
C ARG A 132 8.82 33.42 -8.53
N VAL A 133 7.98 32.47 -8.91
CA VAL A 133 6.54 32.69 -9.12
C VAL A 133 5.78 31.62 -8.35
N ALA A 134 4.65 32.01 -7.75
CA ALA A 134 3.77 31.07 -7.06
C ALA A 134 2.95 30.27 -8.08
N LEU A 135 2.67 29.00 -7.77
CA LEU A 135 1.72 28.22 -8.53
C LEU A 135 0.29 28.73 -8.28
N PRO A 136 -0.53 28.86 -9.33
CA PRO A 136 -1.96 29.08 -9.18
C PRO A 136 -2.60 27.98 -8.31
N PRO A 137 -3.65 28.30 -7.53
CA PRO A 137 -4.31 27.30 -6.68
C PRO A 137 -4.96 26.17 -7.49
N ASN A 138 -5.39 26.45 -8.73
CA ASN A 138 -5.94 25.47 -9.67
C ASN A 138 -4.87 24.78 -10.54
N ALA A 139 -3.61 24.81 -10.13
CA ALA A 139 -2.54 24.13 -10.85
C ALA A 139 -2.65 22.62 -10.67
N ILE A 140 -2.34 21.89 -11.73
CA ILE A 140 -2.42 20.44 -11.83
C ILE A 140 -1.05 19.94 -12.24
N LEU A 141 -0.45 19.10 -11.41
CA LEU A 141 0.79 18.40 -11.70
C LEU A 141 0.44 17.07 -12.38
N LYS A 142 0.92 16.90 -13.60
CA LYS A 142 0.85 15.64 -14.35
C LYS A 142 2.22 14.98 -14.32
N ILE A 143 2.28 13.78 -13.74
CA ILE A 143 3.46 12.93 -13.72
C ILE A 143 3.24 11.81 -14.71
N ARG A 144 4.16 11.67 -15.67
CA ARG A 144 4.12 10.60 -16.65
C ARG A 144 5.38 9.76 -16.53
N ILE A 145 5.18 8.46 -16.31
CA ILE A 145 6.24 7.47 -16.19
C ILE A 145 6.18 6.53 -17.39
N GLN A 146 7.32 6.35 -18.06
CA GLN A 146 7.38 5.59 -19.31
C GLN A 146 8.60 4.67 -19.35
N SER A 147 8.45 3.49 -19.95
CA SER A 147 9.58 2.65 -20.37
C SER A 147 9.70 2.72 -21.89
N GLY A 148 10.72 3.43 -22.38
CA GLY A 148 10.92 3.66 -23.81
C GLY A 148 9.75 4.43 -24.43
N ARG A 149 8.90 3.75 -25.22
CA ARG A 149 7.69 4.33 -25.84
C ARG A 149 6.40 3.98 -25.09
N ARG A 150 6.46 3.08 -24.11
CA ARG A 150 5.28 2.61 -23.38
C ARG A 150 5.06 3.45 -22.13
N THR A 151 3.86 3.95 -21.94
CA THR A 151 3.46 4.60 -20.69
C THR A 151 3.16 3.54 -19.64
N LEU A 152 3.81 3.66 -18.48
CA LEU A 152 3.65 2.78 -17.33
C LEU A 152 2.64 3.35 -16.34
N ALA A 153 2.68 4.67 -16.12
CA ALA A 153 1.71 5.40 -15.31
C ALA A 153 1.55 6.84 -15.82
N ASP A 154 0.34 7.36 -15.71
CA ASP A 154 0.01 8.76 -15.90
C ASP A 154 -0.81 9.19 -14.68
N GLN A 155 -0.22 10.02 -13.83
CA GLN A 155 -0.83 10.49 -12.60
C GLN A 155 -1.11 11.98 -12.68
N ARG A 156 -2.25 12.38 -12.14
CA ARG A 156 -2.72 13.74 -12.13
C ARG A 156 -2.99 14.16 -10.68
N TYR A 157 -2.28 15.19 -10.24
CA TYR A 157 -2.34 15.73 -8.88
C TYR A 157 -2.89 17.15 -8.93
N GLU A 158 -4.01 17.37 -8.26
CA GLU A 158 -4.55 18.72 -8.05
C GLU A 158 -3.80 19.37 -6.91
N LEU A 159 -3.08 20.46 -7.20
CA LEU A 159 -2.17 21.05 -6.23
C LEU A 159 -2.91 21.84 -5.16
N ASN A 160 -4.10 22.39 -5.45
CA ASN A 160 -4.98 23.05 -4.48
C ASN A 160 -4.25 24.09 -3.60
N GLY A 161 -3.30 24.82 -4.20
CA GLY A 161 -2.46 25.82 -3.51
C GLY A 161 -1.11 25.31 -3.00
N ALA A 162 -0.82 24.01 -3.08
CA ALA A 162 0.48 23.43 -2.78
C ALA A 162 1.58 24.08 -3.63
N GLN A 163 2.66 24.47 -2.96
CA GLN A 163 3.81 25.10 -3.57
C GLN A 163 4.98 24.11 -3.64
N VAL A 164 5.94 24.40 -4.53
CA VAL A 164 7.16 23.62 -4.61
C VAL A 164 7.99 23.74 -3.33
N PRO A 165 8.73 22.68 -2.93
CA PRO A 165 8.83 21.36 -3.58
C PRO A 165 7.61 20.45 -3.36
N ILE A 166 7.11 19.83 -4.44
CA ILE A 166 5.95 18.92 -4.41
C ILE A 166 6.46 17.48 -4.49
N ALA A 167 6.19 16.68 -3.47
CA ALA A 167 6.47 15.24 -3.50
C ALA A 167 5.42 14.50 -4.33
N PHE A 168 5.82 13.41 -4.99
CA PHE A 168 4.92 12.49 -5.67
C PHE A 168 5.35 11.05 -5.43
N ASN A 169 4.38 10.13 -5.48
CA ASN A 169 4.60 8.70 -5.43
C ASN A 169 3.76 8.01 -6.51
N ALA A 170 4.40 7.16 -7.30
CA ALA A 170 3.77 6.51 -8.43
C ALA A 170 4.05 5.01 -8.41
N THR A 171 3.01 4.21 -8.26
CA THR A 171 3.11 2.76 -8.38
C THR A 171 3.06 2.37 -9.85
N VAL A 172 4.06 1.64 -10.32
CA VAL A 172 4.16 1.16 -11.72
C VAL A 172 4.36 -0.34 -11.75
N ASP A 173 3.79 -1.00 -12.76
CA ASP A 173 3.99 -2.43 -12.99
C ASP A 173 5.34 -2.70 -13.69
N ARG A 174 6.23 -3.49 -13.05
CA ARG A 174 7.55 -3.87 -13.60
C ARG A 174 7.43 -4.83 -14.77
N ASP A 175 6.35 -5.59 -14.89
CA ASP A 175 6.13 -6.45 -16.06
C ASP A 175 5.96 -5.60 -17.33
N LEU A 176 5.38 -4.39 -17.19
CA LEU A 176 5.25 -3.44 -18.29
C LEU A 176 6.56 -2.76 -18.69
N MET A 177 7.60 -2.82 -17.86
CA MET A 177 8.90 -2.18 -18.13
C MET A 177 9.78 -3.01 -19.07
N GLY A 178 9.45 -4.28 -19.28
CA GLY A 178 10.20 -5.22 -20.10
C GLY A 178 11.53 -5.65 -19.48
N LYS A 179 12.30 -6.46 -20.23
CA LYS A 179 13.51 -7.15 -19.74
C LYS A 179 14.60 -6.23 -19.17
N LYS A 180 14.60 -4.95 -19.54
CA LYS A 180 15.60 -3.96 -19.11
C LYS A 180 15.17 -3.20 -17.85
N ALA A 181 13.93 -3.38 -17.39
CA ALA A 181 13.36 -2.74 -16.19
C ALA A 181 13.71 -1.25 -16.09
N ASN A 182 13.66 -0.53 -17.20
CA ASN A 182 14.00 0.88 -17.27
C ASN A 182 12.72 1.71 -17.24
N ALA A 183 12.73 2.80 -16.48
CA ALA A 183 11.64 3.77 -16.48
C ALA A 183 12.21 5.19 -16.45
N THR A 184 11.50 6.10 -17.08
CA THR A 184 11.77 7.54 -17.05
C THR A 184 10.54 8.27 -16.55
N VAL A 185 10.75 9.29 -15.72
CA VAL A 185 9.71 10.19 -15.24
C VAL A 185 9.82 11.52 -15.95
N SER A 186 8.68 12.04 -16.35
CA SER A 186 8.51 13.42 -16.80
C SER A 186 7.38 14.06 -16.01
N ALA A 187 7.52 15.36 -15.75
CA ALA A 187 6.58 16.12 -14.95
C ALA A 187 6.17 17.38 -15.72
N ARG A 188 4.89 17.74 -15.62
CA ARG A 188 4.32 18.94 -16.24
C ARG A 188 3.32 19.57 -15.29
N ILE A 189 3.28 20.89 -15.24
CA ILE A 189 2.31 21.63 -14.45
C ILE A 189 1.47 22.47 -15.40
N GLU A 190 0.16 22.29 -15.32
CA GLU A 190 -0.84 22.99 -16.11
C GLU A 190 -1.80 23.74 -15.18
N ALA A 191 -2.28 24.91 -15.58
CA ALA A 191 -3.35 25.61 -14.87
C ALA A 191 -4.36 26.14 -15.89
N GLY A 192 -5.65 25.87 -15.67
CA GLY A 192 -6.71 26.27 -16.61
C GLY A 192 -6.48 25.79 -18.05
N GLY A 193 -5.88 24.60 -18.24
CA GLY A 193 -5.57 24.03 -19.55
C GLY A 193 -4.29 24.58 -20.23
N LYS A 194 -3.59 25.53 -19.60
CA LYS A 194 -2.32 26.08 -20.11
C LYS A 194 -1.12 25.42 -19.41
N LEU A 195 -0.19 24.90 -20.20
CA LEU A 195 1.09 24.41 -19.70
C LEU A 195 1.93 25.57 -19.16
N LEU A 196 2.28 25.52 -17.88
CA LEU A 196 3.10 26.53 -17.20
C LEU A 196 4.54 26.07 -17.07
N PHE A 197 4.75 24.82 -16.64
CA PHE A 197 6.07 24.26 -16.40
C PHE A 197 6.17 22.83 -16.94
N ALA A 198 7.34 22.44 -17.43
CA ALA A 198 7.60 21.09 -17.90
C ALA A 198 9.04 20.67 -17.64
N SER A 199 9.26 19.38 -17.39
CA SER A 199 10.59 18.80 -17.34
C SER A 199 11.21 18.85 -18.74
N ALA A 200 12.38 19.45 -18.87
CA ALA A 200 13.03 19.60 -20.19
C ALA A 200 13.46 18.25 -20.80
N LYS A 201 13.80 17.27 -19.96
CA LYS A 201 14.16 15.91 -20.36
C LYS A 201 13.55 14.92 -19.36
N PRO A 202 13.14 13.71 -19.79
CA PRO A 202 12.75 12.65 -18.87
C PRO A 202 13.94 12.25 -17.99
N ALA A 203 13.72 12.15 -16.68
CA ALA A 203 14.72 11.71 -15.72
C ALA A 203 14.62 10.19 -15.51
N PRO A 204 15.73 9.45 -15.37
CA PRO A 204 15.68 8.03 -15.08
C PRO A 204 15.09 7.79 -13.68
N ALA A 205 14.03 6.99 -13.63
CA ALA A 205 13.35 6.60 -12.40
C ALA A 205 13.94 5.34 -11.76
N ILE A 206 14.57 4.52 -12.61
CA ILE A 206 15.11 3.22 -12.24
C ILE A 206 16.54 3.11 -12.74
N LYS A 207 17.41 2.62 -11.87
CA LYS A 207 18.80 2.28 -12.18
C LYS A 207 19.05 0.85 -11.74
N ASN A 208 19.51 0.00 -12.66
CA ASN A 208 19.77 -1.42 -12.41
C ASN A 208 18.55 -2.18 -11.81
N GLY A 209 17.34 -1.85 -12.24
CA GLY A 209 16.11 -2.49 -11.75
C GLY A 209 15.62 -2.04 -10.37
N GLN A 210 16.27 -1.04 -9.76
CA GLN A 210 15.85 -0.45 -8.49
C GLN A 210 15.39 1.01 -8.66
N PRO A 211 14.30 1.44 -8.00
CA PRO A 211 13.89 2.84 -8.01
C PRO A 211 14.97 3.71 -7.36
N VAL A 212 15.26 4.84 -8.01
CA VAL A 212 16.21 5.84 -7.51
C VAL A 212 15.45 7.07 -7.02
N ALA A 213 16.06 7.82 -6.09
CA ALA A 213 15.50 9.10 -5.67
C ALA A 213 15.52 10.09 -6.85
N ILE A 214 14.36 10.66 -7.17
CA ILE A 214 14.20 11.58 -8.29
C ILE A 214 14.00 13.00 -7.78
N ASP A 215 14.83 13.91 -8.28
CA ASP A 215 14.60 15.34 -8.14
C ASP A 215 14.39 15.96 -9.53
N LEU A 216 13.14 16.33 -9.82
CA LEU A 216 12.74 16.90 -11.11
C LEU A 216 12.73 18.43 -11.01
N ILE A 217 13.63 19.05 -11.76
CA ILE A 217 13.64 20.51 -11.95
C ILE A 217 12.87 20.85 -13.23
N LEU A 218 11.71 21.48 -13.09
CA LEU A 218 10.90 21.95 -14.19
C LEU A 218 11.40 23.29 -14.71
N LYS A 219 11.24 23.50 -16.02
CA LYS A 219 11.45 24.78 -16.68
C LYS A 219 10.11 25.39 -17.09
N PRO A 220 9.99 26.73 -17.12
CA PRO A 220 8.84 27.39 -17.72
C PRO A 220 8.62 26.88 -19.14
N ALA A 221 7.38 26.54 -19.47
CA ALA A 221 7.02 26.15 -20.82
C ALA A 221 6.95 27.40 -21.70
N ASN A 222 8.09 27.79 -22.27
CA ASN A 222 8.07 28.68 -23.43
C ASN A 222 7.44 27.89 -24.59
N ARG A 223 6.41 28.46 -25.23
CA ARG A 223 5.67 27.86 -26.36
C ARG A 223 6.64 27.16 -27.33
N GLY A 224 6.66 25.83 -27.29
CA GLY A 224 7.17 24.98 -28.37
C GLY A 224 5.97 24.36 -29.08
N PRO A 225 5.95 24.27 -30.42
CA PRO A 225 4.75 23.91 -31.16
C PRO A 225 4.31 22.48 -30.84
N ALA A 226 2.99 22.31 -30.67
CA ALA A 226 2.36 21.01 -30.72
C ALA A 226 2.68 20.37 -32.09
N ARG A 227 3.13 19.12 -32.07
CA ARG A 227 3.34 18.31 -33.28
C ARG A 227 2.35 17.16 -33.27
#